data_AF-A0A972QTD7-F1
#
_entry.id   AF-A0A972QTD7-F1
#
_cell.length_a   1.000
_cell.length_b   1.000
_cell.length_c   1.000
_cell.angle_alpha   90.00
_cell.angle_beta   90.00
_cell.angle_gamma   90.00
#
_symmetry.space_group_name_H-M   'P 1'
#
loop_
_entity.id
_entity.type
_entity.pdbx_description
1 polymer ?
#
loop_
_entity_poly.entity_id
_entity_poly.type
_entity_poly.pdbx_seq_one_letter_code
_entity_poly.pdbx_strand_id
1 'polypeptide(L)'
;MDTDDLTPMAYESIIIANEITDFLKCDLGVRSKDYKDENAYLKGILKFIRKVKNAPENYLDYWDLLEELDLDSFEKELEYLEKHILKTIKTPIEQRGKVE
;
A
#
# COMPACT_ATOMS: atom_id res chain seq x y z
N MET A 1 -8.99 -9.59 -8.55
CA MET A 1 -8.77 -10.42 -7.35
C MET A 1 -9.43 -9.72 -6.17
N ASP A 2 -9.61 -10.38 -5.04
CA ASP A 2 -9.97 -9.73 -3.79
C ASP A 2 -8.75 -9.61 -2.86
N THR A 3 -8.89 -8.89 -1.75
CA THR A 3 -7.84 -8.85 -0.72
C THR A 3 -7.61 -10.20 -0.06
N ASP A 4 -8.63 -11.07 -0.06
CA ASP A 4 -8.55 -12.44 0.46
C ASP A 4 -7.68 -13.36 -0.41
N ASP A 5 -7.41 -12.97 -1.67
CA ASP A 5 -6.50 -13.71 -2.55
C ASP A 5 -5.01 -13.39 -2.27
N LEU A 6 -4.72 -12.43 -1.38
CA LEU A 6 -3.36 -12.00 -1.07
C LEU A 6 -2.69 -12.96 -0.09
N THR A 7 -1.45 -13.32 -0.39
CA THR A 7 -0.55 -13.94 0.56
C THR A 7 -0.37 -13.04 1.79
N PRO A 8 -0.09 -13.60 2.98
CA PRO A 8 0.09 -12.81 4.19
C PRO A 8 1.07 -11.65 4.03
N MET A 9 2.20 -11.87 3.33
CA MET A 9 3.19 -10.81 3.12
C MET A 9 2.68 -9.68 2.21
N ALA A 10 1.79 -9.98 1.25
CA ALA A 10 1.18 -8.96 0.42
C ALA A 10 0.06 -8.23 1.17
N TYR A 11 -0.77 -8.96 1.91
CA TYR A 11 -1.83 -8.40 2.76
C TYR A 11 -1.27 -7.47 3.85
N GLU A 12 -0.08 -7.76 4.38
CA GLU A 12 0.66 -6.88 5.29
C GLU A 12 0.83 -5.46 4.73
N SER A 13 0.88 -5.28 3.40
CA SER A 13 0.94 -3.93 2.80
C SER A 13 -0.33 -3.11 3.10
N ILE A 14 -1.49 -3.76 3.21
CA ILE A 14 -2.77 -3.14 3.56
C ILE A 14 -2.80 -2.84 5.06
N ILE A 15 -2.24 -3.72 5.89
CA ILE A 15 -2.12 -3.50 7.34
C ILE A 15 -1.24 -2.29 7.61
N ILE A 16 -0.03 -2.24 7.03
CA ILE A 16 0.87 -1.09 7.14
C ILE A 16 0.16 0.17 6.66
N ALA A 17 -0.55 0.13 5.52
CA ALA A 17 -1.30 1.28 5.03
C ALA A 17 -2.37 1.78 6.03
N ASN A 18 -3.03 0.88 6.77
CA ASN A 18 -3.98 1.23 7.84
C ASN A 18 -3.31 1.97 8.99
N GLU A 19 -2.07 1.62 9.33
CA GLU A 19 -1.29 2.30 10.37
C GLU A 19 -0.93 3.73 9.96
N ILE A 20 -0.80 3.99 8.65
CA ILE A 20 -0.60 5.34 8.11
C ILE A 20 -1.91 6.12 8.13
N THR A 21 -2.93 5.64 7.39
CA THR A 21 -4.29 6.23 7.37
C THR A 21 -5.33 5.18 6.95
N ASP A 22 -6.54 5.27 7.49
CA ASP A 22 -7.66 4.42 7.05
C ASP A 22 -7.98 4.62 5.55
N PHE A 23 -7.80 5.83 5.02
CA PHE A 23 -7.98 6.14 3.61
C PHE A 23 -7.00 5.39 2.70
N LEU A 24 -5.73 5.32 3.10
CA LEU A 24 -4.71 4.60 2.34
C LEU A 24 -4.99 3.11 2.31
N LYS A 25 -5.44 2.52 3.42
CA LYS A 25 -5.94 1.13 3.43
C LYS A 25 -7.07 0.95 2.43
N CYS A 26 -8.08 1.82 2.44
CA CYS A 26 -9.21 1.73 1.51
C CYS A 26 -8.74 1.83 0.05
N ASP A 27 -7.84 2.77 -0.26
CA ASP A 27 -7.27 2.93 -1.59
C ASP A 27 -6.49 1.70 -2.05
N LEU A 28 -5.71 1.07 -1.16
CA LEU A 28 -5.00 -0.16 -1.49
C LEU A 28 -5.96 -1.34 -1.66
N GLY A 29 -6.89 -1.52 -0.73
CA GLY A 29 -7.85 -2.63 -0.73
C GLY A 29 -8.75 -2.59 -1.97
N VAL A 30 -9.36 -1.45 -2.30
CA VAL A 30 -10.26 -1.32 -3.46
C VAL A 30 -9.52 -1.59 -4.78
N ARG A 31 -8.22 -1.32 -4.84
CA ARG A 31 -7.41 -1.57 -6.04
C ARG A 31 -7.18 -3.05 -6.31
N SER A 32 -7.32 -3.95 -5.33
CA SER A 32 -7.14 -5.40 -5.56
C SER A 32 -8.01 -5.90 -6.72
N LYS A 33 -9.25 -5.41 -6.81
CA LYS A 33 -10.20 -5.77 -7.87
C LYS A 33 -9.74 -5.41 -9.28
N ASP A 34 -8.86 -4.41 -9.42
CA ASP A 34 -8.36 -3.91 -10.70
C ASP A 34 -7.28 -4.83 -11.29
N TYR A 35 -6.75 -5.78 -10.52
CA TYR A 35 -5.65 -6.65 -10.93
C TYR A 35 -6.06 -8.13 -10.96
N LYS A 36 -5.39 -8.87 -11.84
CA LYS A 36 -5.65 -10.30 -12.05
C LYS A 36 -4.96 -11.19 -11.03
N ASP A 37 -3.79 -10.77 -10.55
CA ASP A 37 -2.94 -11.53 -9.64
C ASP A 37 -2.17 -10.61 -8.68
N GLU A 38 -1.67 -11.19 -7.60
CA GLU A 38 -0.97 -10.47 -6.53
C GLU A 38 0.25 -9.68 -7.04
N ASN A 39 1.02 -10.22 -7.99
CA ASN A 39 2.20 -9.53 -8.50
C ASN A 39 1.82 -8.28 -9.30
N ALA A 40 0.76 -8.36 -10.10
CA ALA A 40 0.20 -7.21 -10.80
C ALA A 40 -0.34 -6.18 -9.81
N TYR A 41 -1.05 -6.63 -8.78
CA TYR A 41 -1.53 -5.79 -7.68
C TYR A 41 -0.40 -5.05 -6.97
N LEU A 42 0.63 -5.76 -6.48
CA LEU A 42 1.77 -5.18 -5.78
C LEU A 42 2.50 -4.12 -6.63
N LYS A 43 2.69 -4.38 -7.93
CA LYS A 43 3.26 -3.39 -8.86
C LYS A 43 2.35 -2.18 -9.05
N GLY A 44 1.04 -2.40 -9.07
CA GLY A 44 0.02 -1.37 -9.16
C GLY A 44 0.02 -0.43 -7.96
N ILE A 45 -0.02 -0.99 -6.75
CA ILE A 45 0.03 -0.21 -5.51
C ILE A 45 1.39 0.46 -5.34
N LEU A 46 2.50 -0.17 -5.74
CA LEU A 46 3.82 0.47 -5.72
C LEU A 46 3.84 1.76 -6.56
N LYS A 47 3.24 1.72 -7.76
CA LYS A 47 3.10 2.90 -8.61
C LYS A 47 2.24 3.97 -7.95
N PHE A 48 1.15 3.56 -7.29
CA PHE A 48 0.27 4.47 -6.56
C PHE A 48 0.99 5.14 -5.38
N ILE A 49 1.66 4.38 -4.52
CA ILE A 49 2.44 4.90 -3.38
C ILE A 49 3.51 5.89 -3.85
N ARG A 50 4.22 5.59 -4.94
CA ARG A 50 5.18 6.54 -5.52
C ARG A 50 4.52 7.83 -6.01
N LYS A 51 3.31 7.76 -6.55
CA LYS A 51 2.55 8.94 -6.94
C LYS A 51 2.19 9.79 -5.71
N VAL A 52 1.74 9.14 -4.62
CA VAL A 52 1.44 9.81 -3.35
C VAL A 52 2.70 10.47 -2.79
N LYS A 53 3.82 9.75 -2.72
CA LYS A 53 5.12 10.27 -2.26
C LYS A 53 5.66 11.45 -3.08
N ASN A 54 5.34 11.54 -4.36
CA ASN A 54 5.78 12.66 -5.20
C ASN A 54 5.00 13.96 -4.92
N ALA A 55 3.82 13.86 -4.32
CA ALA A 55 3.00 15.00 -3.94
C ALA A 55 2.14 14.66 -2.71
N PRO A 56 2.77 14.46 -1.53
CA PRO A 56 2.08 13.97 -0.35
C PRO A 56 1.07 15.00 0.18
N GLU A 57 1.40 16.30 0.11
CA GLU A 57 0.47 17.40 0.44
C GLU A 57 -0.84 17.30 -0.35
N ASN A 58 -0.78 17.04 -1.67
CA ASN A 58 -1.98 16.91 -2.50
C ASN A 58 -2.85 15.70 -2.09
N TYR A 59 -2.23 14.63 -1.60
CA TYR A 59 -2.98 13.47 -1.14
C TYR A 59 -3.64 13.73 0.22
N LEU A 60 -2.91 14.37 1.13
CA LEU A 60 -3.44 14.75 2.44
C LEU A 60 -4.57 15.77 2.29
N ASP A 61 -4.39 16.80 1.45
CA ASP A 61 -5.41 17.81 1.15
C ASP A 61 -6.66 17.18 0.52
N TYR A 62 -6.50 16.24 -0.42
CA TYR A 62 -7.64 15.53 -1.02
C TYR A 62 -8.50 14.77 -0.01
N TRP A 63 -7.89 14.26 1.06
CA TRP A 63 -8.57 13.54 2.13
C TRP A 63 -8.86 14.41 3.37
N ASP A 64 -8.62 15.72 3.30
CA ASP A 64 -8.80 16.68 4.41
C ASP A 64 -7.94 16.35 5.65
N LEU A 65 -6.73 15.82 5.43
CA LEU A 65 -5.79 15.38 6.47
C LEU A 65 -4.59 16.30 6.66
N LEU A 66 -4.48 17.36 5.84
CA LEU A 66 -3.27 18.21 5.80
C LEU A 66 -3.02 18.94 7.14
N GLU A 67 -4.08 19.23 7.88
CA GLU A 67 -3.99 19.85 9.22
C GLU A 67 -3.87 18.82 10.35
N GLU A 68 -4.22 17.56 10.09
CA GLU A 68 -4.23 16.49 11.10
C GLU A 68 -2.93 15.70 11.16
N LEU A 69 -2.25 15.57 10.02
CA LEU A 69 -1.06 14.73 9.87
C LEU A 69 0.19 15.56 9.61
N ASP A 70 1.27 15.18 10.30
CA ASP A 70 2.59 15.72 10.05
C ASP A 70 3.16 15.17 8.73
N LEU A 71 3.49 16.07 7.80
CA LEU A 71 3.96 15.73 6.46
C LEU A 71 5.25 14.90 6.49
N ASP A 72 6.21 15.28 7.33
CA ASP A 72 7.49 14.58 7.46
C ASP A 72 7.32 13.15 7.96
N SER A 73 6.41 12.94 8.92
CA SER A 73 6.06 11.62 9.43
C SER A 73 5.35 10.80 8.37
N PHE A 74 4.37 11.39 7.68
CA PHE A 74 3.64 10.74 6.61
C PHE A 74 4.56 10.26 5.46
N GLU A 75 5.52 11.07 5.03
CA GLU A 75 6.49 10.68 4.00
C GLU A 75 7.37 9.50 4.41
N LYS A 76 7.81 9.45 5.67
CA LYS A 76 8.61 8.34 6.21
C LYS A 76 7.82 7.05 6.26
N GLU A 77 6.56 7.12 6.69
CA GLU A 77 5.67 5.97 6.72
C GLU A 77 5.38 5.45 5.30
N LEU A 78 5.18 6.34 4.31
CA LEU A 78 5.06 5.93 2.91
C LEU A 78 6.35 5.30 2.36
N GLU A 79 7.53 5.76 2.79
CA GLU A 79 8.80 5.14 2.44
C GLU A 79 8.93 3.73 3.04
N TYR A 80 8.49 3.55 4.28
CA TYR A 80 8.44 2.23 4.91
C TYR A 80 7.52 1.28 4.15
N LEU A 81 6.31 1.72 3.80
CA LEU A 81 5.37 0.96 2.99
C LEU A 81 5.94 0.61 1.60
N GLU A 82 6.58 1.58 0.92
CA GLU A 82 7.23 1.31 -0.36
C GLU A 82 8.31 0.23 -0.25
N LYS A 83 9.16 0.29 0.78
CA LYS A 83 10.21 -0.70 1.04
C LYS A 83 9.63 -2.09 1.27
N HIS A 84 8.53 -2.18 2.03
CA HIS A 84 7.82 -3.44 2.24
C HIS A 84 7.28 -4.01 0.93
N ILE A 85 6.55 -3.21 0.14
CA ILE A 85 6.00 -3.65 -1.16
C ILE A 85 7.12 -4.13 -2.10
N LEU A 86 8.23 -3.40 -2.18
CA LEU A 86 9.39 -3.79 -2.98
C LEU A 86 10.02 -5.11 -2.52
N LYS A 87 10.10 -5.32 -1.20
CA LYS A 87 10.58 -6.58 -0.62
C LYS A 87 9.64 -7.72 -1.02
N THR A 88 8.33 -7.54 -0.85
CA THR A 88 7.32 -8.55 -1.21
C THR A 88 7.40 -8.93 -2.68
N ILE A 89 7.50 -7.94 -3.60
CA ILE A 89 7.65 -8.20 -5.04
C ILE A 89 8.90 -9.05 -5.35
N LYS A 90 10.01 -8.81 -4.63
CA LYS A 90 11.26 -9.57 -4.81
C LYS A 90 11.20 -10.98 -4.23
N THR A 91 10.39 -11.19 -3.19
CA THR A 91 10.15 -12.51 -2.61
C THR A 91 9.34 -13.37 -3.59
N PRO A 92 9.76 -14.60 -3.92
CA PRO A 92 8.95 -15.54 -4.70
C PRO A 92 7.60 -15.81 -4.03
N ILE A 93 6.54 -16.02 -4.81
CA ILE A 93 5.16 -16.13 -4.29
C ILE A 93 5.02 -17.28 -3.27
N GLU A 94 5.78 -18.36 -3.47
CA GLU A 94 5.81 -19.54 -2.60
C GLU A 94 6.38 -19.25 -1.20
N GLN A 95 7.10 -18.13 -1.05
CA GLN A 95 7.75 -17.70 0.19
C GLN A 95 7.02 -16.53 0.88
N ARG A 96 5.92 -16.04 0.31
CA ARG A 96 5.14 -14.91 0.86
C ARG A 96 4.12 -15.33 1.93
N GLY A 97 4.14 -16.60 2.31
CA GLY A 97 3.16 -17.23 3.20
C GLY A 97 2.03 -17.89 2.42
N LYS A 98 1.19 -18.64 3.13
CA LYS A 98 -0.03 -19.24 2.57
C LYS A 98 -1.21 -18.37 2.94
N VAL A 99 -2.13 -18.19 1.99
CA VAL A 99 -3.47 -17.68 2.28
C VAL A 99 -4.12 -18.68 3.25
N GLU A 100 -4.64 -18.19 4.38
CA GLU A 100 -5.34 -19.02 5.38
C GLU A 100 -6.73 -19.44 4.89
#